data_AF-A0A6P4Z8X1-F1
#
_entry.id   AF-A0A6P4Z8X1-F1
#
_cell.length_a   1.000
_cell.length_b   1.000
_cell.length_c   1.000
_cell.angle_alpha   90.00
_cell.angle_beta   90.00
_cell.angle_gamma   90.00
#
_symmetry.space_group_name_H-M   'P 1'
#
loop_
_entity.id
_entity.type
_entity.pdbx_description
1 polymer ?
#
loop_
_entity_poly.entity_id
_entity_poly.type
_entity_poly.pdbx_seq_one_letter_code
_entity_poly.pdbx_strand_id
1 'polypeptide(L)'
;MEATVLATQTLASLDHSLGTELNPASSCLHIKQNNPSSLDGAYFLIGKGGTIYQTYCDMTTAGGGWTLVSSVHEDDMYGKCTAGDRWTSTRGNNINYPEGDGNWANVHTFGSMGSATTDDYKNPGYFSISASNVMLWHVPNNVPPKDYKTAAYLRYRTSTGFLADYGGNLYSLFKDYFPIAYGLGTYTHDNGPAIPIVYELGNDTVMESHLPPNVVSRHEAVPGFVQFRVFTNTRSCTAVCPGVNYVGGNAEQVCIGGGGYWAEGLSQCGDYLWKDYSGYGTGVAWSASKLVTESTQTNVDHSLGGELNPAFSCLQIKQNNPSSQDGAYFLIGKGGTIYQTYCDMTTAGGGWTLVSSVHEDDMYGKCTAGDRWSSTRGNNHNYPGGDGNWANVHTFGSMGSATTDDYKNPGYFSISASNVMLWHVPNNVPPKDYKTAAYLRYRTSTEFLEDFGGNLYTLFKDHFPIGHNLGTFTHDNGPAIPIVYEVGNNSFVESLLPPEVISRQEAVPGFVQFRVFNHETACHAVCPGVNFVGGNSEHVCIGGGGYWAEGNPRQCGDYASKDWDGYGNGYGWSSNRLVTESVIMFFYR
;
A
#
# COMPACT_ATOMS: atom_id res chain seq x y z
N MET A 1 -9.56 -21.59 -50.41
CA MET A 1 -9.27 -22.61 -49.39
C MET A 1 -7.92 -22.24 -48.79
N GLU A 2 -7.92 -21.29 -47.87
CA GLU A 2 -6.76 -20.94 -47.05
C GLU A 2 -7.31 -20.88 -45.63
N ALA A 3 -6.89 -21.87 -44.83
CA ALA A 3 -7.29 -21.99 -43.45
C ALA A 3 -6.45 -21.02 -42.62
N THR A 4 -7.09 -20.00 -42.05
CA THR A 4 -6.48 -19.13 -41.05
C THR A 4 -6.34 -19.93 -39.76
N VAL A 5 -5.11 -20.22 -39.38
CA VAL A 5 -4.78 -20.87 -38.11
C VAL A 5 -5.15 -19.90 -36.99
N LEU A 6 -6.24 -20.20 -36.29
CA LEU A 6 -6.53 -19.65 -34.97
C LEU A 6 -5.41 -20.08 -34.03
N ALA A 7 -4.58 -19.13 -33.60
CA ALA A 7 -3.68 -19.33 -32.49
C ALA A 7 -4.52 -19.54 -31.23
N THR A 8 -4.74 -20.79 -30.86
CA THR A 8 -5.09 -21.17 -29.49
C THR A 8 -3.98 -20.64 -28.58
N GLN A 9 -4.26 -19.57 -27.83
CA GLN A 9 -3.50 -19.26 -26.63
C GLN A 9 -3.65 -20.45 -25.69
N THR A 10 -2.58 -21.24 -25.59
CA THR A 10 -2.44 -22.29 -24.60
C THR A 10 -2.42 -21.67 -23.21
N LEU A 11 -2.95 -22.38 -22.22
CA LEU A 11 -2.87 -22.16 -20.77
C LEU A 11 -1.42 -22.18 -20.22
N ALA A 12 -0.45 -21.65 -20.96
CA ALA A 12 0.99 -21.73 -20.70
C ALA A 12 1.60 -20.38 -20.27
N SER A 13 0.82 -19.50 -19.63
CA SER A 13 1.32 -18.25 -19.04
C SER A 13 1.29 -18.21 -17.51
N LEU A 14 1.08 -19.35 -16.85
CA LEU A 14 1.50 -19.48 -15.45
C LEU A 14 3.02 -19.56 -15.44
N ASP A 15 3.70 -18.60 -14.81
CA ASP A 15 5.16 -18.65 -14.68
C ASP A 15 5.55 -19.81 -13.76
N HIS A 16 6.08 -20.89 -14.33
CA HIS A 16 6.61 -22.05 -13.61
C HIS A 16 8.08 -21.84 -13.17
N SER A 17 8.59 -20.60 -13.18
CA SER A 17 9.97 -20.31 -12.77
C SER A 17 10.26 -20.75 -11.33
N LEU A 18 11.50 -21.19 -11.09
CA LEU A 18 11.95 -21.64 -9.78
C LEU A 18 11.90 -20.48 -8.78
N GLY A 19 11.24 -20.68 -7.63
CA GLY A 19 11.01 -19.65 -6.63
C GLY A 19 9.59 -19.05 -6.66
N THR A 20 8.68 -19.61 -7.45
CA THR A 20 7.24 -19.28 -7.46
C THR A 20 6.47 -20.22 -6.53
N GLU A 21 5.22 -19.87 -6.19
CA GLU A 21 4.38 -20.70 -5.31
C GLU A 21 4.14 -22.12 -5.88
N LEU A 22 4.03 -22.22 -7.20
CA LEU A 22 3.84 -23.50 -7.91
C LEU A 22 5.15 -24.28 -8.12
N ASN A 23 6.31 -23.63 -8.02
CA ASN A 23 7.62 -24.24 -8.15
C ASN A 23 8.61 -23.66 -7.11
N PRO A 24 8.39 -23.92 -5.81
CA PRO A 24 9.16 -23.30 -4.74
C PRO A 24 10.59 -23.88 -4.68
N ALA A 25 11.56 -23.03 -4.36
CA ALA A 25 12.96 -23.44 -4.28
C ALA A 25 13.37 -23.85 -2.85
N SER A 26 14.44 -24.62 -2.70
CA SER A 26 14.97 -24.95 -1.37
C SER A 26 15.69 -23.79 -0.65
N SER A 27 16.16 -22.78 -1.40
CA SER A 27 16.78 -21.56 -0.86
C SER A 27 16.85 -20.45 -1.93
N CYS A 28 17.06 -19.20 -1.51
CA CYS A 28 17.36 -18.12 -2.45
C CYS A 28 18.64 -18.39 -3.25
N LEU A 29 19.64 -19.05 -2.65
CA LEU A 29 20.85 -19.46 -3.35
C LEU A 29 20.56 -20.48 -4.47
N HIS A 30 19.65 -21.43 -4.24
CA HIS A 30 19.23 -22.38 -5.27
C HIS A 30 18.57 -21.66 -6.47
N ILE A 31 17.74 -20.63 -6.21
CA ILE A 31 17.18 -19.77 -7.26
C ILE A 31 18.31 -19.06 -8.00
N LYS A 32 19.24 -18.42 -7.27
CA LYS A 32 20.33 -17.64 -7.87
C LYS A 32 21.26 -18.48 -8.74
N GLN A 33 21.54 -19.72 -8.35
CA GLN A 33 22.38 -20.64 -9.12
C GLN A 33 21.70 -21.10 -10.42
N ASN A 34 20.38 -21.29 -10.41
CA ASN A 34 19.63 -21.67 -11.61
C ASN A 34 19.30 -20.47 -12.52
N ASN A 35 19.10 -19.30 -11.93
CA ASN A 35 18.85 -18.05 -12.64
C ASN A 35 19.79 -16.95 -12.12
N PRO A 36 21.00 -16.81 -12.70
CA PRO A 36 21.95 -15.78 -12.30
C PRO A 36 21.44 -14.34 -12.47
N SER A 37 20.42 -14.12 -13.31
CA SER A 37 19.78 -12.81 -13.51
C SER A 37 18.59 -12.53 -12.57
N SER A 38 18.28 -13.44 -11.64
CA SER A 38 17.25 -13.22 -10.62
C SER A 38 17.50 -11.92 -9.84
N LEU A 39 16.42 -11.19 -9.60
CA LEU A 39 16.41 -9.88 -8.95
C LEU A 39 16.07 -10.01 -7.47
N ASP A 40 16.42 -9.00 -6.68
CA ASP A 40 15.99 -8.92 -5.29
C ASP A 40 14.46 -8.88 -5.20
N GLY A 41 13.86 -9.49 -4.17
CA GLY A 41 12.42 -9.44 -3.98
C GLY A 41 11.84 -10.66 -3.26
N ALA A 42 10.53 -10.80 -3.32
CA ALA A 42 9.80 -11.89 -2.68
C ALA A 42 9.83 -13.16 -3.54
N TYR A 43 10.14 -14.29 -2.92
CA TYR A 43 10.14 -15.62 -3.53
C TYR A 43 9.50 -16.64 -2.60
N PHE A 44 9.03 -17.75 -3.17
CA PHE A 44 8.52 -18.90 -2.44
C PHE A 44 9.59 -19.98 -2.31
N LEU A 45 9.81 -20.41 -1.08
CA LEU A 45 10.73 -21.49 -0.73
C LEU A 45 9.98 -22.68 -0.12
N ILE A 46 10.61 -23.86 -0.16
CA ILE A 46 10.11 -25.08 0.47
C ILE A 46 11.15 -25.64 1.44
N GLY A 47 10.74 -25.79 2.70
CA GLY A 47 11.59 -26.38 3.74
C GLY A 47 11.67 -27.91 3.64
N LYS A 48 12.61 -28.53 4.36
CA LYS A 48 12.81 -30.00 4.36
C LYS A 48 11.56 -30.80 4.77
N GLY A 49 10.63 -30.19 5.51
CA GLY A 49 9.35 -30.80 5.89
C GLY A 49 8.23 -30.65 4.86
N GLY A 50 8.50 -30.07 3.69
CA GLY A 50 7.51 -29.79 2.64
C GLY A 50 6.71 -28.50 2.83
N THR A 51 6.95 -27.75 3.92
CA THR A 51 6.28 -26.47 4.17
C THR A 51 6.76 -25.42 3.18
N ILE A 52 5.83 -24.87 2.40
CA ILE A 52 6.05 -23.73 1.50
C ILE A 52 5.89 -22.44 2.31
N TYR A 53 6.81 -21.48 2.12
CA TYR A 53 6.75 -20.18 2.76
C TYR A 53 7.33 -19.10 1.83
N GLN A 54 6.77 -17.90 1.91
CA GLN A 54 7.30 -16.75 1.20
C GLN A 54 8.38 -16.05 2.04
N THR A 55 9.44 -15.59 1.39
CA THR A 55 10.49 -14.79 2.02
C THR A 55 11.11 -13.79 1.04
N TYR A 56 11.85 -12.81 1.57
CA TYR A 56 12.65 -11.88 0.79
C TYR A 56 14.02 -12.51 0.48
N CYS A 57 14.42 -12.45 -0.79
CA CYS A 57 15.74 -12.83 -1.26
C CYS A 57 16.52 -11.60 -1.72
N ASP A 58 17.74 -11.43 -1.20
CA ASP A 58 18.73 -10.54 -1.82
C ASP A 58 19.58 -11.36 -2.80
N MET A 59 19.40 -11.06 -4.08
CA MET A 59 20.03 -11.72 -5.22
C MET A 59 21.22 -10.94 -5.78
N THR A 60 21.57 -9.79 -5.21
CA THR A 60 22.58 -8.91 -5.81
C THR A 60 23.79 -8.68 -4.90
N THR A 61 23.62 -8.65 -3.58
CA THR A 61 24.72 -8.39 -2.65
C THR A 61 25.67 -9.58 -2.56
N ALA A 62 26.95 -9.34 -2.84
CA ALA A 62 28.03 -10.32 -2.76
C ALA A 62 27.74 -11.65 -3.51
N GLY A 63 27.15 -11.55 -4.70
CA GLY A 63 26.80 -12.72 -5.53
C GLY A 63 25.36 -13.22 -5.33
N GLY A 64 24.65 -12.72 -4.32
CA GLY A 64 23.24 -13.02 -4.06
C GLY A 64 22.99 -14.36 -3.39
N GLY A 65 21.71 -14.72 -3.32
CA GLY A 65 21.25 -15.96 -2.67
C GLY A 65 21.03 -15.84 -1.16
N TRP A 66 21.06 -14.62 -0.62
CA TRP A 66 20.73 -14.37 0.77
C TRP A 66 19.23 -14.53 1.00
N THR A 67 18.87 -15.19 2.10
CA THR A 67 17.49 -15.48 2.46
C THR A 67 17.15 -14.76 3.77
N LEU A 68 16.11 -13.93 3.78
CA LEU A 68 15.57 -13.40 5.04
C LEU A 68 14.96 -14.57 5.83
N VAL A 69 15.40 -14.79 7.07
CA VAL A 69 14.92 -15.90 7.90
C VAL A 69 14.24 -15.46 9.18
N SER A 70 14.56 -14.24 9.65
CA SER A 70 13.97 -13.66 10.85
C SER A 70 14.13 -12.13 10.87
N SER A 71 13.27 -11.47 11.62
CA SER A 71 13.42 -10.09 12.09
C SER A 71 13.07 -10.00 13.58
N VAL A 72 13.69 -9.06 14.27
CA VAL A 72 13.41 -8.70 15.67
C VAL A 72 12.82 -7.30 15.64
N HIS A 73 11.58 -7.16 16.09
CA HIS A 73 10.82 -5.92 16.09
C HIS A 73 10.40 -5.57 17.52
N GLU A 74 10.39 -4.29 17.84
CA GLU A 74 9.91 -3.79 19.13
C GLU A 74 8.61 -3.02 18.91
N ASP A 75 7.51 -3.51 19.46
CA ASP A 75 6.16 -2.97 19.29
C ASP A 75 5.76 -1.98 20.39
N ASP A 76 6.19 -2.20 21.63
CA ASP A 76 6.02 -1.28 22.75
C ASP A 76 7.23 -1.31 23.68
N MET A 77 8.13 -0.33 23.52
CA MET A 77 9.34 -0.23 24.34
C MET A 77 9.08 -0.21 25.85
N TYR A 78 7.89 0.18 26.32
CA TYR A 78 7.53 0.14 27.74
C TYR A 78 6.83 -1.18 28.14
N GLY A 79 6.33 -1.92 27.16
CA GLY A 79 5.69 -3.22 27.26
C GLY A 79 6.70 -4.36 27.44
N LYS A 80 7.41 -4.37 28.56
CA LYS A 80 8.50 -5.31 28.83
C LYS A 80 8.06 -6.77 29.01
N CYS A 81 8.53 -7.66 28.14
CA CYS A 81 8.22 -9.09 28.10
C CYS A 81 6.72 -9.41 28.01
N THR A 82 6.09 -8.76 27.04
CA THR A 82 4.69 -8.89 26.66
C THR A 82 4.54 -9.73 25.39
N ALA A 83 3.32 -9.84 24.85
CA ALA A 83 3.04 -10.73 23.72
C ALA A 83 3.83 -10.41 22.42
N GLY A 84 4.35 -9.19 22.29
CA GLY A 84 5.20 -8.75 21.19
C GLY A 84 6.66 -9.20 21.31
N ASP A 85 7.14 -9.52 22.52
CA ASP A 85 8.54 -9.85 22.80
C ASP A 85 8.88 -11.33 22.53
N ARG A 86 8.79 -11.77 21.27
CA ARG A 86 8.94 -13.19 20.96
C ARG A 86 10.40 -13.63 20.97
N TRP A 87 11.36 -12.72 20.86
CA TRP A 87 12.80 -13.06 20.95
C TRP A 87 13.37 -13.04 22.36
N THR A 88 12.54 -12.78 23.37
CA THR A 88 12.87 -12.95 24.79
C THR A 88 11.83 -13.80 25.50
N SER A 89 10.76 -13.19 26.03
CA SER A 89 9.67 -13.90 26.66
C SER A 89 8.34 -13.16 26.56
N THR A 90 7.30 -13.89 26.18
CA THR A 90 5.92 -13.39 26.16
C THR A 90 5.18 -13.54 27.49
N ARG A 91 5.88 -14.01 28.53
CA ARG A 91 5.30 -14.40 29.83
C ARG A 91 5.88 -13.64 31.01
N GLY A 92 6.42 -12.44 30.73
CA GLY A 92 7.10 -11.61 31.71
C GLY A 92 8.47 -12.14 32.13
N ASN A 93 9.11 -11.39 33.03
CA ASN A 93 10.41 -11.74 33.59
C ASN A 93 10.28 -12.83 34.66
N ASN A 94 10.72 -14.08 34.37
CA ASN A 94 10.47 -15.23 35.24
C ASN A 94 11.68 -16.18 35.36
N ILE A 95 12.24 -16.29 36.57
CA ILE A 95 13.42 -17.12 36.85
C ILE A 95 13.19 -18.61 36.62
N ASN A 96 11.93 -19.08 36.69
CA ASN A 96 11.59 -20.47 36.44
C ASN A 96 11.49 -20.80 34.94
N TYR A 97 11.58 -19.78 34.07
CA TYR A 97 11.66 -19.89 32.62
C TYR A 97 12.90 -19.13 32.11
N PRO A 98 14.12 -19.58 32.50
CA PRO A 98 15.34 -18.82 32.26
C PRO A 98 15.69 -18.68 30.77
N GLU A 99 15.21 -19.57 29.91
CA GLU A 99 15.31 -19.51 28.45
C GLU A 99 14.24 -18.65 27.76
N GLY A 100 13.22 -18.19 28.51
CA GLY A 100 12.09 -17.44 27.97
C GLY A 100 11.23 -18.29 27.03
N ASP A 101 10.88 -17.75 25.87
CA ASP A 101 10.10 -18.47 24.85
C ASP A 101 10.96 -19.46 24.05
N GLY A 102 12.30 -19.38 24.16
CA GLY A 102 13.24 -20.29 23.50
C GLY A 102 13.26 -20.17 21.98
N ASN A 103 12.72 -19.08 21.41
CA ASN A 103 12.55 -18.89 19.96
C ASN A 103 13.87 -18.85 19.17
N TRP A 104 15.01 -18.60 19.82
CA TRP A 104 16.34 -18.73 19.22
C TRP A 104 16.76 -20.18 18.92
N ALA A 105 16.25 -21.14 19.69
CA ALA A 105 16.71 -22.54 19.66
C ALA A 105 15.56 -23.55 19.47
N ASN A 106 14.40 -23.08 19.00
CA ASN A 106 13.23 -23.91 18.67
C ASN A 106 12.87 -23.81 17.17
N VAL A 107 11.90 -24.62 16.74
CA VAL A 107 11.41 -24.66 15.35
C VAL A 107 10.09 -23.91 15.16
N HIS A 108 9.62 -23.17 16.16
CA HIS A 108 8.43 -22.33 16.03
C HIS A 108 8.69 -21.18 15.05
N THR A 109 7.69 -20.89 14.22
CA THR A 109 7.68 -19.82 13.22
C THR A 109 6.53 -18.88 13.51
N PHE A 110 6.70 -17.60 13.20
CA PHE A 110 5.73 -16.55 13.47
C PHE A 110 5.94 -15.36 12.53
N GLY A 111 4.93 -14.50 12.44
CA GLY A 111 4.92 -13.36 11.53
C GLY A 111 4.87 -13.76 10.05
N SER A 112 4.98 -12.75 9.19
CA SER A 112 5.03 -12.92 7.74
C SER A 112 6.15 -12.05 7.14
N MET A 113 6.61 -12.40 5.94
CA MET A 113 7.60 -11.58 5.23
C MET A 113 7.08 -10.16 4.98
N GLY A 114 5.77 -10.01 4.73
CA GLY A 114 5.14 -8.71 4.49
C GLY A 114 5.16 -7.76 5.69
N SER A 115 5.25 -8.33 6.90
CA SER A 115 5.14 -7.60 8.18
C SER A 115 6.46 -7.60 8.96
N ALA A 116 7.60 -7.97 8.35
CA ALA A 116 8.86 -8.18 9.06
C ALA A 116 9.46 -6.89 9.66
N THR A 117 8.93 -5.72 9.32
CA THR A 117 9.27 -4.40 9.85
C THR A 117 8.16 -3.80 10.72
N THR A 118 7.12 -4.58 11.03
CA THR A 118 5.97 -4.14 11.85
C THR A 118 5.61 -5.12 12.96
N ASP A 119 6.11 -6.35 12.87
CA ASP A 119 5.99 -7.41 13.87
C ASP A 119 7.20 -8.34 13.71
N ASP A 120 7.44 -9.13 14.74
CA ASP A 120 8.44 -10.18 14.74
C ASP A 120 8.18 -11.22 13.65
N TYR A 121 9.25 -11.61 12.97
CA TYR A 121 9.20 -12.60 11.90
C TYR A 121 10.22 -13.71 12.13
N LYS A 122 9.80 -14.95 11.92
CA LYS A 122 10.68 -16.12 11.84
C LYS A 122 10.07 -17.16 10.93
N ASN A 123 10.80 -17.60 9.91
CA ASN A 123 10.34 -18.59 8.95
C ASN A 123 11.12 -19.92 9.04
N PRO A 124 10.67 -20.99 8.36
CA PRO A 124 11.33 -22.29 8.40
C PRO A 124 12.79 -22.29 7.92
N GLY A 125 13.20 -21.30 7.13
CA GLY A 125 14.58 -21.15 6.66
C GLY A 125 15.58 -20.96 7.80
N TYR A 126 15.16 -20.39 8.93
CA TYR A 126 15.99 -20.15 10.11
C TYR A 126 16.69 -21.41 10.64
N PHE A 127 15.99 -22.55 10.59
CA PHE A 127 16.46 -23.82 11.13
C PHE A 127 16.67 -24.92 10.06
N SER A 128 16.25 -24.68 8.81
CA SER A 128 16.29 -25.71 7.76
C SER A 128 17.27 -25.44 6.62
N ILE A 129 17.62 -24.17 6.37
CA ILE A 129 18.61 -23.81 5.35
C ILE A 129 20.01 -24.06 5.91
N SER A 130 20.89 -24.63 5.08
CA SER A 130 22.32 -24.69 5.37
C SER A 130 22.97 -23.42 4.83
N ALA A 131 23.43 -22.56 5.73
CA ALA A 131 24.08 -21.30 5.43
C ALA A 131 25.53 -21.29 5.94
N SER A 132 26.35 -20.42 5.36
CA SER A 132 27.75 -20.21 5.78
C SER A 132 27.95 -18.90 6.53
N ASN A 133 27.12 -17.89 6.26
CA ASN A 133 27.26 -16.55 6.79
C ASN A 133 25.89 -15.94 7.12
N VAL A 134 25.90 -14.85 7.87
CA VAL A 134 24.71 -14.04 8.17
C VAL A 134 24.84 -12.65 7.57
N MET A 135 23.69 -12.06 7.26
CA MET A 135 23.56 -10.66 6.85
C MET A 135 22.53 -10.01 7.77
N LEU A 136 22.84 -8.80 8.25
CA LEU A 136 21.96 -8.02 9.13
C LEU A 136 21.70 -6.68 8.46
N TRP A 137 20.41 -6.32 8.41
CA TRP A 137 19.93 -5.02 7.97
C TRP A 137 19.22 -4.34 9.14
N HIS A 138 19.54 -3.06 9.34
CA HIS A 138 18.79 -2.21 10.23
C HIS A 138 17.78 -1.44 9.38
N VAL A 139 16.52 -1.85 9.44
CA VAL A 139 15.44 -1.36 8.58
C VAL A 139 14.45 -0.55 9.42
N PRO A 140 14.01 0.64 8.95
CA PRO A 140 12.88 1.35 9.54
C PRO A 140 11.61 0.52 9.66
N ASN A 141 10.80 0.85 10.67
CA ASN A 141 9.51 0.24 10.94
C ASN A 141 8.55 0.62 9.82
N ASN A 142 7.57 -0.24 9.56
CA ASN A 142 6.54 -0.03 8.55
C ASN A 142 7.08 0.17 7.12
N VAL A 143 8.31 -0.27 6.83
CA VAL A 143 8.84 -0.32 5.46
C VAL A 143 8.18 -1.50 4.74
N PRO A 144 7.67 -1.38 3.51
CA PRO A 144 7.15 -2.52 2.76
C PRO A 144 8.29 -3.38 2.18
N PRO A 145 8.09 -4.68 1.94
CA PRO A 145 9.16 -5.59 1.51
C PRO A 145 9.97 -5.17 0.30
N LYS A 146 9.33 -4.54 -0.69
CA LYS A 146 10.00 -4.04 -1.90
C LYS A 146 11.11 -3.03 -1.60
N ASP A 147 11.03 -2.37 -0.44
CA ASP A 147 11.92 -1.28 -0.02
C ASP A 147 12.82 -1.68 1.16
N TYR A 148 12.78 -2.92 1.66
CA TYR A 148 13.62 -3.35 2.81
C TYR A 148 15.09 -3.03 2.61
N LYS A 149 15.63 -3.33 1.43
CA LYS A 149 17.03 -3.11 1.11
C LYS A 149 17.39 -1.63 0.97
N THR A 150 16.52 -0.85 0.35
CA THR A 150 16.76 0.57 0.03
C THR A 150 16.53 1.48 1.24
N ALA A 151 15.59 1.13 2.11
CA ALA A 151 15.29 1.87 3.33
C ALA A 151 16.26 1.55 4.49
N ALA A 152 16.94 0.40 4.46
CA ALA A 152 17.90 0.04 5.49
C ALA A 152 18.98 1.12 5.65
N TYR A 153 19.13 1.65 6.85
CA TYR A 153 20.13 2.71 7.14
C TYR A 153 21.52 2.11 7.42
N LEU A 154 21.58 0.81 7.72
CA LEU A 154 22.82 0.09 7.93
C LEU A 154 22.69 -1.35 7.42
N ARG A 155 23.68 -1.83 6.66
CA ARG A 155 23.70 -3.20 6.11
C ARG A 155 25.10 -3.77 6.15
N TYR A 156 25.25 -4.96 6.70
CA TYR A 156 26.53 -5.65 6.78
C TYR A 156 26.34 -7.16 6.86
N ARG A 157 27.40 -7.91 6.58
CA ARG A 157 27.40 -9.37 6.58
C ARG A 157 28.71 -9.94 7.10
N THR A 158 28.68 -11.18 7.56
CA THR A 158 29.91 -11.95 7.76
C THR A 158 30.40 -12.50 6.41
N SER A 159 31.69 -12.84 6.33
CA SER A 159 32.29 -13.41 5.11
C SER A 159 33.23 -14.58 5.38
N THR A 160 33.30 -15.06 6.61
CA THR A 160 34.27 -16.06 7.05
C THR A 160 33.77 -17.50 6.90
N GLY A 161 32.46 -17.70 6.67
CA GLY A 161 31.88 -19.03 6.62
C GLY A 161 31.63 -19.65 7.99
N PHE A 162 31.65 -18.84 9.07
CA PHE A 162 31.65 -19.30 10.46
C PHE A 162 30.51 -20.26 10.83
N LEU A 163 29.34 -20.18 10.18
CA LEU A 163 28.22 -21.08 10.50
C LEU A 163 28.56 -22.55 10.24
N ALA A 164 29.53 -22.85 9.37
CA ALA A 164 29.98 -24.22 9.13
C ALA A 164 30.52 -24.90 10.41
N ASP A 165 31.14 -24.12 11.31
CA ASP A 165 31.67 -24.61 12.58
C ASP A 165 30.59 -24.77 13.67
N TYR A 166 29.40 -24.18 13.43
CA TYR A 166 28.30 -24.10 14.39
C TYR A 166 26.99 -24.70 13.85
N GLY A 167 27.09 -25.78 13.08
CA GLY A 167 25.94 -26.58 12.64
C GLY A 167 25.13 -26.00 11.46
N GLY A 168 25.64 -24.97 10.79
CA GLY A 168 25.18 -24.51 9.48
C GLY A 168 23.96 -23.59 9.48
N ASN A 169 23.44 -23.16 10.63
CA ASN A 169 22.39 -22.14 10.73
C ASN A 169 22.30 -21.56 12.16
N LEU A 170 21.49 -20.52 12.33
CA LEU A 170 21.33 -19.83 13.62
C LEU A 170 20.68 -20.72 14.69
N TYR A 171 19.74 -21.58 14.30
CA TYR A 171 19.12 -22.53 15.24
C TYR A 171 20.15 -23.49 15.84
N SER A 172 21.00 -24.13 15.03
CA SER A 172 22.05 -25.02 15.54
C SER A 172 23.06 -24.24 16.37
N LEU A 173 23.43 -23.01 15.96
CA LEU A 173 24.34 -22.14 16.70
C LEU A 173 23.84 -21.91 18.13
N PHE A 174 22.57 -21.51 18.31
CA PHE A 174 22.02 -21.26 19.65
C PHE A 174 21.65 -22.54 20.38
N LYS A 175 21.16 -23.57 19.70
CA LYS A 175 20.72 -24.80 20.36
C LYS A 175 21.89 -25.65 20.87
N ASP A 176 22.90 -25.86 20.03
CA ASP A 176 23.92 -26.89 20.26
C ASP A 176 25.24 -26.31 20.79
N TYR A 177 25.52 -25.03 20.54
CA TYR A 177 26.82 -24.41 20.88
C TYR A 177 26.70 -23.26 21.88
N PHE A 178 25.73 -22.36 21.68
CA PHE A 178 25.58 -21.15 22.48
C PHE A 178 24.16 -20.99 23.04
N PRO A 179 23.71 -21.90 23.94
CA PRO A 179 22.38 -21.82 24.54
C PRO A 179 22.17 -20.51 25.30
N ILE A 180 20.95 -20.00 25.18
CA ILE A 180 20.49 -18.76 25.81
C ILE A 180 19.61 -19.13 27.00
N ALA A 181 20.11 -18.89 28.21
CA ALA A 181 19.30 -18.90 29.43
C ALA A 181 20.03 -18.12 30.52
N TYR A 182 19.28 -17.60 31.49
CA TYR A 182 19.85 -16.99 32.69
C TYR A 182 20.75 -17.97 33.46
N GLY A 183 21.90 -17.47 33.93
CA GLY A 183 22.75 -18.20 34.87
C GLY A 183 23.66 -19.27 34.25
N LEU A 184 23.70 -19.38 32.92
CA LEU A 184 24.60 -20.32 32.22
C LEU A 184 26.07 -19.89 32.20
N GLY A 185 26.36 -18.61 32.46
CA GLY A 185 27.72 -18.07 32.36
C GLY A 185 27.86 -16.63 32.85
N THR A 186 29.00 -16.05 32.53
CA THR A 186 29.42 -14.69 32.92
C THR A 186 29.98 -13.92 31.72
N TYR A 187 29.83 -12.58 31.76
CA TYR A 187 30.25 -11.70 30.66
C TYR A 187 31.76 -11.65 30.42
N THR A 188 32.57 -12.14 31.35
CA THR A 188 34.04 -12.11 31.28
C THR A 188 34.66 -13.39 30.71
N HIS A 189 33.93 -14.50 30.68
CA HIS A 189 34.49 -15.81 30.30
C HIS A 189 33.63 -16.56 29.28
N ASP A 190 32.32 -16.37 29.31
CA ASP A 190 31.37 -17.28 28.66
C ASP A 190 30.61 -16.62 27.50
N ASN A 191 31.06 -15.46 27.00
CA ASN A 191 30.45 -14.90 25.79
C ASN A 191 30.72 -15.79 24.57
N GLY A 192 29.78 -15.81 23.63
CA GLY A 192 29.94 -16.51 22.36
C GLY A 192 30.77 -15.68 21.37
N PRO A 193 30.89 -16.18 20.12
CA PRO A 193 31.88 -15.70 19.18
C PRO A 193 31.49 -14.31 18.64
N ALA A 194 32.49 -13.43 18.53
CA ALA A 194 32.40 -12.19 17.78
C ALA A 194 32.98 -12.40 16.38
N ILE A 195 32.14 -12.28 15.36
CA ILE A 195 32.49 -12.56 13.96
C ILE A 195 32.71 -11.25 13.21
N PRO A 196 33.86 -11.04 12.53
CA PRO A 196 34.08 -9.84 11.74
C PRO A 196 33.04 -9.66 10.63
N ILE A 197 32.63 -8.41 10.40
CA ILE A 197 31.66 -8.05 9.36
C ILE A 197 32.29 -7.24 8.22
N VAL A 198 31.62 -7.27 7.08
CA VAL A 198 31.86 -6.41 5.92
C VAL A 198 30.62 -5.53 5.74
N TYR A 199 30.80 -4.22 5.77
CA TYR A 199 29.72 -3.27 5.51
C TYR A 199 29.40 -3.22 4.01
N GLU A 200 28.11 -3.33 3.72
CA GLU A 200 27.52 -3.06 2.39
C GLU A 200 26.93 -1.65 2.35
N LEU A 201 26.52 -1.13 3.50
CA LEU A 201 26.10 0.25 3.74
C LEU A 201 26.46 0.65 5.18
N GLY A 202 27.17 1.76 5.34
CA GLY A 202 27.68 2.28 6.61
C GLY A 202 29.15 1.93 6.87
N ASN A 203 29.59 2.17 8.10
CA ASN A 203 30.95 1.87 8.59
C ASN A 203 30.95 1.88 10.13
N ASP A 204 32.12 1.63 10.73
CA ASP A 204 32.29 1.60 12.19
C ASP A 204 31.91 2.92 12.86
N THR A 205 32.19 4.07 12.24
CA THR A 205 31.80 5.38 12.78
C THR A 205 30.28 5.55 12.81
N VAL A 206 29.58 5.09 11.76
CA VAL A 206 28.11 5.10 11.72
C VAL A 206 27.55 4.14 12.78
N MET A 207 28.09 2.94 12.89
CA MET A 207 27.71 1.98 13.93
C MET A 207 27.87 2.58 15.33
N GLU A 208 29.05 3.13 15.63
CA GLU A 208 29.35 3.75 16.92
C GLU A 208 28.41 4.92 17.24
N SER A 209 28.02 5.71 16.23
CA SER A 209 27.07 6.82 16.41
C SER A 209 25.65 6.37 16.81
N HIS A 210 25.32 5.09 16.64
CA HIS A 210 24.04 4.50 17.05
C HIS A 210 24.09 3.85 18.43
N LEU A 211 25.28 3.70 19.01
CA LEU A 211 25.46 3.12 20.34
C LEU A 211 25.18 4.18 21.43
N PRO A 212 24.75 3.77 22.63
CA PRO A 212 24.64 4.68 23.76
C PRO A 212 25.98 5.36 24.09
N PRO A 213 26.00 6.68 24.38
CA PRO A 213 27.25 7.40 24.66
C PRO A 213 28.12 6.82 25.79
N ASN A 214 27.49 6.22 26.81
CA ASN A 214 28.21 5.57 27.92
C ASN A 214 28.89 4.27 27.48
N VAL A 215 28.30 3.52 26.54
CA VAL A 215 28.93 2.32 25.96
C VAL A 215 30.20 2.72 25.21
N VAL A 216 30.11 3.77 24.40
CA VAL A 216 31.24 4.30 23.61
C VAL A 216 32.34 4.83 24.52
N SER A 217 32.01 5.75 25.43
CA SER A 217 33.00 6.37 26.33
C SER A 217 33.68 5.38 27.28
N ARG A 218 32.99 4.30 27.65
CA ARG A 218 33.56 3.22 28.48
C ARG A 218 34.24 2.12 27.67
N HIS A 219 34.24 2.21 26.34
CA HIS A 219 34.84 1.23 25.44
C HIS A 219 34.25 -0.19 25.66
N GLU A 220 32.95 -0.26 25.93
CA GLU A 220 32.25 -1.54 26.20
C GLU A 220 31.86 -2.28 24.91
N ALA A 221 31.93 -1.61 23.75
CA ALA A 221 31.62 -2.18 22.45
C ALA A 221 32.68 -1.77 21.41
N VAL A 222 33.12 -2.74 20.62
CA VAL A 222 34.08 -2.54 19.52
C VAL A 222 33.35 -2.77 18.20
N PRO A 223 33.11 -1.74 17.37
CA PRO A 223 32.48 -1.89 16.05
C PRO A 223 33.24 -2.85 15.12
N GLY A 224 32.55 -3.32 14.08
CA GLY A 224 33.16 -4.15 13.03
C GLY A 224 32.98 -5.66 13.23
N PHE A 225 32.07 -6.05 14.13
CA PHE A 225 31.73 -7.45 14.38
C PHE A 225 30.22 -7.68 14.43
N VAL A 226 29.78 -8.93 14.50
CA VAL A 226 28.49 -9.32 15.07
C VAL A 226 28.77 -10.39 16.10
N GLN A 227 28.25 -10.23 17.32
CA GLN A 227 28.51 -11.18 18.40
C GLN A 227 27.24 -11.95 18.77
N PHE A 228 27.41 -13.24 19.03
CA PHE A 228 26.32 -14.14 19.41
C PHE A 228 26.50 -14.59 20.86
N ARG A 229 25.41 -14.57 21.63
CA ARG A 229 25.33 -14.86 23.08
C ARG A 229 26.28 -13.99 23.92
N VAL A 230 25.74 -12.97 24.57
CA VAL A 230 26.52 -12.13 25.50
C VAL A 230 25.82 -12.05 26.85
N PHE A 231 26.57 -12.35 27.91
CA PHE A 231 26.07 -12.23 29.28
C PHE A 231 26.21 -10.80 29.80
N THR A 232 25.34 -10.46 30.73
CA THR A 232 25.40 -9.22 31.51
C THR A 232 26.20 -9.45 32.81
N ASN A 233 26.53 -8.38 33.52
CA ASN A 233 27.11 -8.39 34.87
C ASN A 233 26.27 -9.19 35.89
N THR A 234 24.97 -9.33 35.65
CA THR A 234 24.02 -10.06 36.50
C THR A 234 23.68 -11.45 35.99
N ARG A 235 24.40 -11.95 34.98
CA ARG A 235 24.23 -13.29 34.38
C ARG A 235 22.94 -13.48 33.58
N SER A 236 22.18 -12.42 33.32
CA SER A 236 21.16 -12.37 32.26
C SER A 236 21.85 -12.54 30.90
N CYS A 237 21.17 -13.13 29.93
CA CYS A 237 21.79 -13.57 28.67
C CYS A 237 21.07 -12.92 27.47
N THR A 238 21.84 -12.22 26.64
CA THR A 238 21.39 -11.59 25.38
C THR A 238 21.73 -12.50 24.20
N ALA A 239 20.98 -12.39 23.09
CA ALA A 239 21.16 -13.29 21.95
C ALA A 239 22.16 -12.78 20.91
N VAL A 240 22.00 -11.53 20.44
CA VAL A 240 22.81 -10.97 19.35
C VAL A 240 23.20 -9.54 19.69
N CYS A 241 24.48 -9.18 19.48
CA CYS A 241 24.96 -7.81 19.54
C CYS A 241 25.28 -7.35 18.10
N PRO A 242 24.37 -6.59 17.46
CA PRO A 242 24.51 -6.22 16.06
C PRO A 242 25.63 -5.20 15.87
N GLY A 243 26.56 -5.46 14.96
CA GLY A 243 27.58 -4.49 14.54
C GLY A 243 28.77 -4.30 15.48
N VAL A 244 28.78 -4.97 16.64
CA VAL A 244 29.84 -4.83 17.65
C VAL A 244 30.30 -6.16 18.24
N ASN A 245 31.53 -6.16 18.75
CA ASN A 245 32.03 -7.09 19.76
C ASN A 245 31.88 -6.40 21.12
N TYR A 246 30.95 -6.89 21.93
CA TYR A 246 30.66 -6.37 23.25
C TYR A 246 31.55 -7.02 24.31
N VAL A 247 32.27 -6.19 25.06
CA VAL A 247 33.25 -6.61 26.08
C VAL A 247 32.90 -6.11 27.49
N GLY A 248 31.90 -5.24 27.60
CA GLY A 248 31.41 -4.69 28.87
C GLY A 248 30.45 -5.60 29.62
N GLY A 249 29.95 -5.11 30.76
CA GLY A 249 28.98 -5.81 31.59
C GLY A 249 27.51 -5.47 31.31
N ASN A 250 27.23 -4.43 30.52
CA ASN A 250 25.88 -3.88 30.31
C ASN A 250 25.34 -4.19 28.90
N ALA A 251 25.54 -5.44 28.46
CA ALA A 251 25.25 -5.87 27.09
C ALA A 251 23.80 -5.62 26.65
N GLU A 252 22.86 -5.61 27.59
CA GLU A 252 21.46 -5.28 27.37
C GLU A 252 21.28 -3.93 26.67
N GLN A 253 22.15 -2.94 26.90
CA GLN A 253 22.05 -1.61 26.28
C GLN A 253 22.28 -1.62 24.76
N VAL A 254 22.89 -2.67 24.21
CA VAL A 254 23.25 -2.77 22.78
C VAL A 254 22.67 -4.00 22.11
N CYS A 255 22.76 -5.14 22.76
CA CYS A 255 22.32 -6.41 22.22
C CYS A 255 20.79 -6.50 22.18
N ILE A 256 20.26 -7.46 21.43
CA ILE A 256 18.83 -7.69 21.19
C ILE A 256 18.48 -9.14 21.45
N GLY A 257 17.25 -9.38 21.88
CA GLY A 257 16.74 -10.70 22.26
C GLY A 257 17.54 -11.35 23.39
N GLY A 258 17.07 -12.49 23.89
CA GLY A 258 17.74 -13.13 25.02
C GLY A 258 16.90 -14.18 25.74
N GLY A 259 17.28 -14.44 27.00
CA GLY A 259 16.57 -15.34 27.89
C GLY A 259 15.33 -14.70 28.53
N GLY A 260 14.62 -15.49 29.33
CA GLY A 260 13.37 -15.09 29.98
C GLY A 260 13.51 -14.50 31.38
N TYR A 261 14.74 -14.41 31.91
CA TYR A 261 14.97 -13.84 33.24
C TYR A 261 16.08 -12.79 33.27
N TRP A 262 15.75 -11.67 33.90
CA TRP A 262 16.56 -10.46 34.03
C TRP A 262 16.64 -10.04 35.48
N ALA A 263 17.82 -10.17 36.06
CA ALA A 263 18.02 -10.07 37.51
C ALA A 263 17.90 -8.64 38.07
N GLU A 264 18.09 -7.59 37.26
CA GLU A 264 17.89 -6.21 37.72
C GLU A 264 16.43 -5.75 37.62
N GLY A 265 15.57 -6.57 37.02
CA GLY A 265 14.12 -6.38 37.03
C GLY A 265 13.48 -6.37 35.65
N LEU A 266 12.16 -6.15 35.64
CA LEU A 266 11.34 -6.22 34.43
C LEU A 266 11.75 -5.20 33.36
N SER A 267 12.33 -4.05 33.73
CA SER A 267 12.76 -3.02 32.77
C SER A 267 13.81 -3.47 31.76
N GLN A 268 14.56 -4.54 32.07
CA GLN A 268 15.55 -5.14 31.19
C GLN A 268 14.96 -6.14 30.19
N CYS A 269 13.72 -6.58 30.41
CA CYS A 269 13.09 -7.66 29.67
C CYS A 269 12.44 -7.12 28.39
N GLY A 270 12.67 -7.74 27.24
CA GLY A 270 12.04 -7.39 25.97
C GLY A 270 12.98 -7.60 24.79
N ASP A 271 12.48 -7.54 23.57
CA ASP A 271 13.30 -7.81 22.40
C ASP A 271 14.36 -6.73 22.19
N TYR A 272 14.02 -5.48 22.51
CA TYR A 272 14.96 -4.38 22.68
C TYR A 272 15.22 -4.13 24.18
N LEU A 273 16.18 -4.90 24.69
CA LEU A 273 16.58 -4.92 26.09
C LEU A 273 17.04 -3.54 26.61
N TRP A 274 16.40 -3.04 27.66
CA TRP A 274 16.79 -1.84 28.43
C TRP A 274 17.29 -0.58 27.69
N LYS A 275 17.00 -0.42 26.39
CA LYS A 275 17.56 0.66 25.55
C LYS A 275 17.05 2.07 25.91
N ASP A 276 16.10 2.16 26.82
CA ASP A 276 15.43 3.38 27.29
C ASP A 276 15.86 3.82 28.71
N TYR A 277 16.94 3.27 29.28
CA TYR A 277 17.40 3.55 30.66
C TYR A 277 17.49 5.04 31.04
N SER A 278 18.09 5.86 30.19
CA SER A 278 18.24 7.32 30.36
C SER A 278 17.15 8.13 29.65
N GLY A 279 16.02 7.49 29.34
CA GLY A 279 14.90 8.06 28.60
C GLY A 279 14.83 7.52 27.18
N TYR A 280 13.61 7.20 26.76
CA TYR A 280 13.29 6.66 25.44
C TYR A 280 13.75 7.54 24.27
N GLY A 281 14.50 6.94 23.33
CA GLY A 281 14.94 7.58 22.08
C GLY A 281 15.89 8.77 22.25
N THR A 282 16.35 9.05 23.47
CA THR A 282 17.13 10.25 23.81
C THR A 282 18.54 10.25 23.23
N GLY A 283 19.13 9.06 23.02
CA GLY A 283 20.54 8.94 22.61
C GLY A 283 21.52 9.53 23.61
N VAL A 284 21.15 9.64 24.90
CA VAL A 284 22.03 10.16 25.96
C VAL A 284 22.37 9.07 26.97
N ALA A 285 23.56 9.18 27.57
CA ALA A 285 24.04 8.28 28.62
C ALA A 285 23.92 6.80 28.21
N TRP A 286 23.02 6.03 28.82
CA TRP A 286 22.84 4.60 28.52
C TRP A 286 21.74 4.32 27.49
N SER A 287 20.97 5.33 27.07
CA SER A 287 19.89 5.12 26.12
C SER A 287 20.33 5.16 24.67
N ALA A 288 19.70 4.31 23.87
CA ALA A 288 19.84 4.34 22.42
C ALA A 288 19.07 5.54 21.83
N SER A 289 19.46 5.92 20.62
CA SER A 289 18.77 6.98 19.87
C SER A 289 17.41 6.51 19.34
N LYS A 290 16.54 7.46 19.02
CA LYS A 290 15.23 7.20 18.41
C LYS A 290 15.31 6.37 17.11
N LEU A 291 16.39 6.53 16.34
CA LEU A 291 16.65 5.73 15.13
C LEU A 291 16.92 4.26 15.45
N VAL A 292 17.36 3.92 16.66
CA VAL A 292 17.54 2.53 17.08
C VAL A 292 16.27 2.00 17.73
N THR A 293 15.57 2.78 18.56
CA THR A 293 14.41 2.30 19.33
C THR A 293 13.08 2.35 18.58
N GLU A 294 12.94 3.26 17.62
CA GLU A 294 11.73 3.42 16.80
C GLU A 294 12.02 3.25 15.32
N SER A 295 13.31 3.18 14.94
CA SER A 295 13.75 3.12 13.55
C SER A 295 13.23 4.28 12.68
N THR A 296 12.85 5.39 13.32
CA THR A 296 12.55 6.66 12.66
C THR A 296 13.85 7.25 12.13
N GLN A 297 14.08 7.17 10.82
CA GLN A 297 14.95 8.13 10.17
C GLN A 297 14.45 9.53 10.52
N THR A 298 15.30 10.36 11.10
CA THR A 298 15.03 11.78 11.41
C THR A 298 14.85 12.65 10.15
N ASN A 299 14.58 12.05 8.99
CA ASN A 299 14.32 12.72 7.72
C ASN A 299 13.30 11.96 6.83
N VAL A 300 12.32 11.27 7.42
CA VAL A 300 11.11 10.87 6.68
C VAL A 300 9.96 11.75 7.17
N ASP A 301 9.40 12.52 6.25
CA ASP A 301 8.35 13.49 6.51
C ASP A 301 7.10 12.80 7.10
N HIS A 302 6.85 13.00 8.40
CA HIS A 302 5.57 12.66 9.05
C HIS A 302 4.45 13.63 8.66
N SER A 303 4.56 14.31 7.51
CA SER A 303 3.50 15.18 7.04
C SER A 303 2.20 14.39 6.90
N LEU A 304 1.15 15.00 7.45
CA LEU A 304 -0.20 14.51 7.31
C LEU A 304 -0.49 14.27 5.82
N GLY A 305 -0.91 13.05 5.47
CA GLY A 305 -1.05 12.60 4.09
C GLY A 305 0.06 11.68 3.57
N GLY A 306 1.04 11.32 4.39
CA GLY A 306 2.01 10.25 4.10
C GLY A 306 1.48 8.85 4.46
N GLU A 307 2.09 7.79 3.93
CA GLU A 307 1.65 6.39 4.14
C GLU A 307 1.60 6.00 5.63
N LEU A 308 2.50 6.59 6.43
CA LEU A 308 2.62 6.36 7.88
C LEU A 308 1.83 7.35 8.74
N ASN A 309 1.26 8.41 8.13
CA ASN A 309 0.39 9.39 8.78
C ASN A 309 -0.75 9.80 7.82
N PRO A 310 -1.61 8.85 7.42
CA PRO A 310 -2.64 9.10 6.41
C PRO A 310 -3.70 10.06 6.94
N ALA A 311 -4.19 10.95 6.08
CA ALA A 311 -5.23 11.90 6.45
C ALA A 311 -6.65 11.37 6.14
N PHE A 312 -7.69 12.00 6.67
CA PHE A 312 -9.07 11.66 6.31
C PHE A 312 -9.51 12.25 4.96
N SER A 313 -8.87 13.34 4.52
CA SER A 313 -9.13 13.98 3.22
C SER A 313 -7.97 14.87 2.79
N CYS A 314 -7.91 15.21 1.50
CA CYS A 314 -6.98 16.21 0.99
C CYS A 314 -7.21 17.59 1.63
N LEU A 315 -8.45 17.93 1.98
CA LEU A 315 -8.78 19.17 2.67
C LEU A 315 -8.11 19.24 4.05
N GLN A 316 -8.11 18.14 4.80
CA GLN A 316 -7.42 18.08 6.08
C GLN A 316 -5.92 18.33 5.91
N ILE A 317 -5.30 17.71 4.90
CA ILE A 317 -3.87 17.94 4.58
C ILE A 317 -3.64 19.42 4.26
N LYS A 318 -4.47 20.02 3.40
CA LYS A 318 -4.32 21.42 2.98
C LYS A 318 -4.49 22.41 4.13
N GLN A 319 -5.41 22.14 5.05
CA GLN A 319 -5.62 22.96 6.24
C GLN A 319 -4.43 22.88 7.21
N ASN A 320 -3.83 21.69 7.36
CA ASN A 320 -2.66 21.49 8.23
C ASN A 320 -1.37 22.01 7.60
N ASN A 321 -1.22 21.85 6.28
CA ASN A 321 -0.10 22.38 5.51
C ASN A 321 -0.60 23.18 4.29
N PRO A 322 -0.81 24.50 4.44
CA PRO A 322 -1.24 25.34 3.34
C PRO A 322 -0.28 25.37 2.14
N SER A 323 0.98 24.98 2.34
CA SER A 323 2.00 24.88 1.28
C SER A 323 2.01 23.54 0.54
N SER A 324 1.16 22.58 0.93
CA SER A 324 1.02 21.30 0.25
C SER A 324 0.74 21.49 -1.25
N GLN A 325 1.33 20.63 -2.07
CA GLN A 325 1.31 20.70 -3.53
C GLN A 325 0.38 19.62 -4.10
N ASP A 326 -0.04 19.79 -5.34
CA ASP A 326 -0.83 18.78 -6.04
C ASP A 326 -0.02 17.47 -6.14
N GLY A 327 -0.67 16.31 -6.00
CA GLY A 327 0.02 15.03 -6.12
C GLY A 327 -0.64 13.89 -5.37
N ALA A 328 0.10 12.78 -5.25
CA ALA A 328 -0.35 11.59 -4.56
C ALA A 328 -0.20 11.73 -3.04
N TYR A 329 -1.24 11.38 -2.31
CA TYR A 329 -1.26 11.33 -0.84
C TYR A 329 -1.95 10.04 -0.37
N PHE A 330 -1.66 9.64 0.85
CA PHE A 330 -2.31 8.53 1.53
C PHE A 330 -3.40 9.04 2.46
N LEU A 331 -4.58 8.46 2.32
CA LEU A 331 -5.75 8.74 3.14
C LEU A 331 -6.23 7.49 3.87
N ILE A 332 -7.00 7.68 4.94
CA ILE A 332 -7.61 6.61 5.72
C ILE A 332 -9.13 6.83 5.78
N GLY A 333 -9.89 5.83 5.34
CA GLY A 333 -11.35 5.84 5.41
C GLY A 333 -11.85 5.57 6.84
N LYS A 334 -13.13 5.82 7.10
CA LYS A 334 -13.76 5.59 8.43
C LYS A 334 -13.61 4.14 8.95
N GLY A 335 -13.43 3.17 8.06
CA GLY A 335 -13.19 1.76 8.39
C GLY A 335 -11.71 1.39 8.66
N GLY A 336 -10.79 2.37 8.68
CA GLY A 336 -9.37 2.13 8.86
C GLY A 336 -8.59 1.72 7.60
N THR A 337 -9.27 1.58 6.45
CA THR A 337 -8.64 1.26 5.16
C THR A 337 -7.79 2.43 4.69
N ILE A 338 -6.48 2.21 4.58
CA ILE A 338 -5.53 3.15 3.99
C ILE A 338 -5.56 2.98 2.47
N TYR A 339 -5.60 4.08 1.74
CA TYR A 339 -5.56 4.10 0.29
C TYR A 339 -4.81 5.33 -0.23
N GLN A 340 -4.14 5.18 -1.36
CA GLN A 340 -3.49 6.28 -2.05
C GLN A 340 -4.46 6.92 -3.06
N THR A 341 -4.49 8.25 -3.10
CA THR A 341 -5.26 9.02 -4.09
C THR A 341 -4.55 10.31 -4.51
N TYR A 342 -5.06 10.97 -5.54
CA TYR A 342 -4.58 12.27 -6.00
C TYR A 342 -5.31 13.40 -5.27
N CYS A 343 -4.54 14.38 -4.79
CA CYS A 343 -5.05 15.63 -4.22
C CYS A 343 -4.74 16.80 -5.15
N ASP A 344 -5.76 17.59 -5.50
CA ASP A 344 -5.56 18.95 -6.01
C ASP A 344 -5.53 19.94 -4.84
N MET A 345 -4.33 20.43 -4.54
CA MET A 345 -4.01 21.38 -3.47
C MET A 345 -3.94 22.83 -3.95
N THR A 346 -4.39 23.12 -5.16
CA THR A 346 -4.26 24.45 -5.79
C THR A 346 -5.62 25.06 -6.15
N THR A 347 -6.54 24.31 -6.77
CA THR A 347 -7.82 24.83 -7.26
C THR A 347 -8.69 25.40 -6.14
N ALA A 348 -9.05 26.68 -6.27
CA ALA A 348 -9.86 27.41 -5.29
C ALA A 348 -9.35 27.30 -3.83
N GLY A 349 -8.03 27.26 -3.64
CA GLY A 349 -7.40 27.09 -2.31
C GLY A 349 -7.02 25.65 -1.96
N GLY A 350 -7.32 24.69 -2.84
CA GLY A 350 -6.90 23.30 -2.70
C GLY A 350 -7.76 22.45 -1.77
N GLY A 351 -7.32 21.22 -1.53
CA GLY A 351 -7.99 20.25 -0.66
C GLY A 351 -8.96 19.32 -1.38
N TRP A 352 -8.91 19.25 -2.70
CA TRP A 352 -9.79 18.39 -3.50
C TRP A 352 -9.23 16.97 -3.57
N THR A 353 -10.04 15.98 -3.22
CA THR A 353 -9.69 14.56 -3.17
C THR A 353 -10.27 13.82 -4.36
N LEU A 354 -9.44 13.21 -5.22
CA LEU A 354 -9.93 12.30 -6.27
C LEU A 354 -10.59 11.09 -5.59
N VAL A 355 -11.84 10.80 -5.93
CA VAL A 355 -12.60 9.70 -5.32
C VAL A 355 -13.05 8.64 -6.31
N SER A 356 -13.24 9.02 -7.58
CA SER A 356 -13.55 8.09 -8.66
C SER A 356 -13.19 8.65 -10.04
N SER A 357 -13.15 7.77 -11.03
CA SER A 357 -13.14 8.12 -12.45
C SER A 357 -14.03 7.15 -13.24
N VAL A 358 -14.72 7.66 -14.25
CA VAL A 358 -15.55 6.89 -15.19
C VAL A 358 -14.81 6.84 -16.52
N HIS A 359 -14.27 5.67 -16.81
CA HIS A 359 -13.47 5.36 -17.99
C HIS A 359 -14.29 4.48 -18.93
N GLU A 360 -14.09 4.66 -20.21
CA GLU A 360 -14.68 3.82 -21.24
C GLU A 360 -13.57 3.02 -21.91
N ASP A 361 -13.60 1.70 -21.74
CA ASP A 361 -12.57 0.79 -22.27
C ASP A 361 -12.87 0.28 -23.68
N ASP A 362 -14.16 0.10 -24.03
CA ASP A 362 -14.59 -0.34 -25.35
C ASP A 362 -16.01 0.14 -25.66
N MET A 363 -16.12 1.28 -26.36
CA MET A 363 -17.42 1.82 -26.81
C MET A 363 -18.28 0.79 -27.60
N TYR A 364 -17.69 -0.23 -28.22
CA TYR A 364 -18.44 -1.27 -28.93
C TYR A 364 -18.91 -2.41 -28.01
N GLY A 365 -18.24 -2.60 -26.87
CA GLY A 365 -18.58 -3.54 -25.82
C GLY A 365 -19.76 -3.00 -25.02
N LYS A 366 -20.98 -3.41 -25.36
CA LYS A 366 -22.18 -2.87 -24.69
C LYS A 366 -22.50 -3.59 -23.38
N CYS A 367 -22.22 -2.96 -22.24
CA CYS A 367 -22.41 -3.50 -20.90
C CYS A 367 -21.60 -4.79 -20.66
N THR A 368 -20.31 -4.72 -20.94
CA THR A 368 -19.31 -5.78 -20.83
C THR A 368 -18.41 -5.58 -19.61
N ALA A 369 -17.28 -6.29 -19.51
CA ALA A 369 -16.53 -6.42 -18.26
C ALA A 369 -15.96 -5.10 -17.70
N GLY A 370 -15.71 -4.09 -18.55
CA GLY A 370 -15.22 -2.78 -18.16
C GLY A 370 -16.32 -1.79 -17.76
N ASP A 371 -17.59 -2.05 -18.10
CA ASP A 371 -18.73 -1.15 -17.89
C ASP A 371 -19.24 -1.14 -16.43
N ARG A 372 -18.38 -0.75 -15.49
CA ARG A 372 -18.65 -0.85 -14.05
C ARG A 372 -19.59 0.25 -13.57
N TRP A 373 -19.65 1.39 -14.23
CA TRP A 373 -20.55 2.48 -13.87
C TRP A 373 -21.94 2.35 -14.47
N SER A 374 -22.20 1.28 -15.22
CA SER A 374 -23.49 0.86 -15.73
C SER A 374 -23.78 -0.60 -15.35
N SER A 375 -23.41 -1.57 -16.19
CA SER A 375 -23.62 -3.01 -15.94
C SER A 375 -22.54 -3.86 -16.62
N THR A 376 -21.92 -4.75 -15.87
CA THR A 376 -20.97 -5.74 -16.42
C THR A 376 -21.64 -7.05 -16.85
N ARG A 377 -22.98 -7.08 -16.83
CA ARG A 377 -23.81 -8.28 -17.04
C ARG A 377 -24.70 -8.17 -18.28
N GLY A 378 -24.29 -7.35 -19.24
CA GLY A 378 -25.08 -7.00 -20.40
C GLY A 378 -26.27 -6.10 -20.06
N ASN A 379 -27.01 -5.77 -21.11
CA ASN A 379 -28.22 -4.97 -21.05
C ASN A 379 -29.42 -5.83 -20.61
N ASN A 380 -29.76 -5.82 -19.32
CA ASN A 380 -30.67 -6.79 -18.71
C ASN A 380 -31.79 -6.13 -17.89
N HIS A 381 -33.03 -6.27 -18.37
CA HIS A 381 -34.21 -5.72 -17.71
C HIS A 381 -34.45 -6.26 -16.30
N ASN A 382 -34.00 -7.49 -16.01
CA ASN A 382 -34.10 -8.08 -14.66
C ASN A 382 -33.03 -7.55 -13.70
N TYR A 383 -32.12 -6.71 -14.18
CA TYR A 383 -31.06 -6.10 -13.41
C TYR A 383 -31.10 -4.56 -13.57
N PRO A 384 -32.23 -3.91 -13.24
CA PRO A 384 -32.50 -2.53 -13.62
C PRO A 384 -31.53 -1.53 -13.01
N GLY A 385 -30.94 -1.82 -11.85
CA GLY A 385 -29.94 -0.98 -11.17
C GLY A 385 -28.51 -1.16 -11.66
N GLY A 386 -28.25 -2.08 -12.59
CA GLY A 386 -26.91 -2.39 -13.06
C GLY A 386 -25.99 -2.84 -11.93
N ASP A 387 -24.69 -2.65 -12.08
CA ASP A 387 -23.70 -3.05 -11.06
C ASP A 387 -23.85 -2.26 -9.75
N GLY A 388 -24.58 -1.14 -9.78
CA GLY A 388 -24.93 -0.36 -8.59
C GLY A 388 -23.74 0.37 -7.96
N ASN A 389 -22.63 0.53 -8.69
CA ASN A 389 -21.38 1.09 -8.17
C ASN A 389 -21.49 2.56 -7.74
N TRP A 390 -22.50 3.30 -8.19
CA TRP A 390 -22.82 4.64 -7.70
C TRP A 390 -23.35 4.66 -6.26
N ALA A 391 -23.99 3.57 -5.79
CA ALA A 391 -24.70 3.50 -4.51
C ALA A 391 -24.27 2.31 -3.63
N ASN A 392 -23.11 1.72 -3.92
CA ASN A 392 -22.50 0.65 -3.13
C ASN A 392 -21.12 1.05 -2.58
N VAL A 393 -20.51 0.18 -1.77
CA VAL A 393 -19.18 0.41 -1.16
C VAL A 393 -18.06 -0.36 -1.88
N HIS A 394 -18.33 -0.95 -3.05
CA HIS A 394 -17.29 -1.59 -3.85
C HIS A 394 -16.29 -0.55 -4.34
N THR A 395 -15.01 -0.93 -4.37
CA THR A 395 -13.89 -0.12 -4.85
C THR A 395 -13.12 -0.90 -5.91
N PHE A 396 -12.53 -0.19 -6.87
CA PHE A 396 -11.78 -0.77 -7.98
C PHE A 396 -10.78 0.24 -8.54
N GLY A 397 -9.81 -0.28 -9.29
CA GLY A 397 -8.73 0.51 -9.86
C GLY A 397 -7.76 1.07 -8.81
N SER A 398 -6.84 1.91 -9.29
CA SER A 398 -5.87 2.63 -8.48
C SER A 398 -5.72 4.06 -8.98
N MET A 399 -5.18 4.96 -8.15
CA MET A 399 -4.87 6.33 -8.60
C MET A 399 -3.94 6.33 -9.81
N GLY A 400 -3.02 5.37 -9.90
CA GLY A 400 -2.09 5.23 -11.03
C GLY A 400 -2.75 4.87 -12.35
N SER A 401 -3.93 4.25 -12.32
CA SER A 401 -4.65 3.72 -13.49
C SER A 401 -5.95 4.47 -13.80
N ALA A 402 -6.20 5.61 -13.15
CA ALA A 402 -7.49 6.31 -13.22
C ALA A 402 -7.83 6.93 -14.59
N THR A 403 -6.93 6.83 -15.57
CA THR A 403 -7.11 7.22 -16.99
C THR A 403 -7.02 6.05 -17.96
N THR A 404 -6.80 4.83 -17.46
CA THR A 404 -6.64 3.60 -18.25
C THR A 404 -7.69 2.54 -17.92
N ASP A 405 -8.34 2.67 -16.76
CA ASP A 405 -9.45 1.85 -16.30
C ASP A 405 -10.26 2.68 -15.28
N ASP A 406 -11.44 2.19 -14.90
CA ASP A 406 -12.24 2.82 -13.86
C ASP A 406 -11.52 2.91 -12.53
N TYR A 407 -11.80 3.97 -11.79
CA TYR A 407 -11.31 4.16 -10.44
C TYR A 407 -12.45 4.46 -9.49
N LYS A 408 -12.44 3.83 -8.31
CA LYS A 408 -13.28 4.19 -7.17
C LYS A 408 -12.60 3.79 -5.89
N ASN A 409 -12.35 4.75 -5.01
CA ASN A 409 -11.68 4.52 -3.72
C ASN A 409 -12.65 4.67 -2.52
N PRO A 410 -12.23 4.27 -1.31
CA PRO A 410 -13.08 4.39 -0.11
C PRO A 410 -13.54 5.83 0.21
N GLY A 411 -12.83 6.85 -0.28
CA GLY A 411 -13.21 8.25 -0.12
C GLY A 411 -14.55 8.59 -0.75
N TYR A 412 -14.95 7.88 -1.82
CA TYR A 412 -16.22 8.08 -2.53
C TYR A 412 -17.46 8.01 -1.62
N PHE A 413 -17.44 7.10 -0.64
CA PHE A 413 -18.56 6.86 0.27
C PHE A 413 -18.24 7.21 1.74
N SER A 414 -17.01 7.56 2.07
CA SER A 414 -16.61 7.83 3.46
C SER A 414 -16.30 9.30 3.78
N ILE A 415 -15.89 10.09 2.79
CA ILE A 415 -15.63 11.53 2.96
C ILE A 415 -16.97 12.27 3.05
N SER A 416 -17.05 13.20 4.00
CA SER A 416 -18.11 14.21 4.04
C SER A 416 -17.58 15.46 3.35
N ALA A 417 -18.17 15.80 2.22
CA ALA A 417 -17.80 16.89 1.34
C ALA A 417 -19.00 17.81 1.11
N SER A 418 -18.72 19.03 0.67
CA SER A 418 -19.77 20.00 0.34
C SER A 418 -19.89 20.19 -1.18
N ASN A 419 -18.81 19.97 -1.94
CA ASN A 419 -18.78 20.22 -3.38
C ASN A 419 -18.11 19.08 -4.17
N VAL A 420 -18.41 19.04 -5.48
CA VAL A 420 -17.74 18.16 -6.44
C VAL A 420 -17.01 18.96 -7.51
N MET A 421 -15.84 18.46 -7.93
CA MET A 421 -15.09 18.97 -9.08
C MET A 421 -14.91 17.83 -10.09
N LEU A 422 -15.07 18.15 -11.38
CA LEU A 422 -14.91 17.20 -12.47
C LEU A 422 -13.81 17.65 -13.41
N TRP A 423 -12.92 16.73 -13.76
CA TRP A 423 -11.94 16.90 -14.83
C TRP A 423 -12.20 15.93 -15.96
N HIS A 424 -12.11 16.42 -17.19
CA HIS A 424 -12.10 15.59 -18.39
C HIS A 424 -10.65 15.47 -18.85
N VAL A 425 -10.11 14.27 -18.80
CA VAL A 425 -8.68 13.99 -19.03
C VAL A 425 -8.57 12.95 -20.14
N PRO A 426 -7.75 13.13 -21.18
CA PRO A 426 -7.56 12.10 -22.19
C PRO A 426 -7.12 10.76 -21.59
N ASN A 427 -7.53 9.65 -22.20
CA ASN A 427 -7.14 8.32 -21.75
C ASN A 427 -5.61 8.13 -21.82
N ASN A 428 -5.07 7.23 -21.01
CA ASN A 428 -3.64 6.88 -20.93
C ASN A 428 -2.69 8.02 -20.50
N VAL A 429 -3.21 9.11 -19.94
CA VAL A 429 -2.38 10.16 -19.32
C VAL A 429 -1.81 9.64 -17.98
N PRO A 430 -0.53 9.83 -17.64
CA PRO A 430 0.01 9.41 -16.34
C PRO A 430 -0.37 10.39 -15.20
N PRO A 431 -0.42 9.96 -13.92
CA PRO A 431 -0.90 10.78 -12.80
C PRO A 431 -0.26 12.15 -12.64
N LYS A 432 1.04 12.25 -12.89
CA LYS A 432 1.80 13.52 -12.81
C LYS A 432 1.25 14.59 -13.77
N ASP A 433 0.58 14.18 -14.84
CA ASP A 433 0.09 15.03 -15.92
C ASP A 433 -1.45 15.16 -15.93
N TYR A 434 -2.18 14.55 -14.99
CA TYR A 434 -3.65 14.61 -14.94
C TYR A 434 -4.20 16.03 -15.04
N LYS A 435 -3.66 16.92 -14.21
CA LYS A 435 -4.14 18.31 -14.13
C LYS A 435 -3.81 19.13 -15.36
N THR A 436 -2.62 18.94 -15.94
CA THR A 436 -2.14 19.69 -17.10
C THR A 436 -2.77 19.20 -18.40
N ALA A 437 -3.09 17.90 -18.49
CA ALA A 437 -3.76 17.31 -19.64
C ALA A 437 -5.29 17.50 -19.61
N ALA A 438 -5.88 17.79 -18.45
CA ALA A 438 -7.32 18.03 -18.31
C ALA A 438 -7.77 19.23 -19.16
N TYR A 439 -8.46 18.95 -20.28
CA TYR A 439 -8.89 19.97 -21.24
C TYR A 439 -10.16 20.72 -20.78
N LEU A 440 -10.88 20.16 -19.82
CA LEU A 440 -12.05 20.77 -19.19
C LEU A 440 -12.02 20.50 -17.69
N ARG A 441 -12.09 21.55 -16.88
CA ARG A 441 -12.08 21.47 -15.41
C ARG A 441 -13.09 22.45 -14.83
N TYR A 442 -14.00 21.95 -14.01
CA TYR A 442 -15.02 22.77 -13.36
C TYR A 442 -15.47 22.15 -12.05
N ARG A 443 -16.09 22.96 -11.20
CA ARG A 443 -16.55 22.54 -9.87
C ARG A 443 -17.86 23.21 -9.48
N THR A 444 -18.59 22.59 -8.57
CA THR A 444 -19.70 23.25 -7.88
C THR A 444 -19.16 24.24 -6.84
N SER A 445 -20.01 25.16 -6.40
CA SER A 445 -19.64 26.16 -5.37
C SER A 445 -20.76 26.48 -4.39
N THR A 446 -21.84 25.70 -4.41
CA THR A 446 -23.06 25.95 -3.64
C THR A 446 -23.22 25.01 -2.45
N GLU A 447 -22.20 24.19 -2.14
CA GLU A 447 -22.21 23.28 -0.98
C GLU A 447 -23.34 22.23 -1.02
N PHE A 448 -23.87 21.95 -2.22
CA PHE A 448 -25.09 21.15 -2.42
C PHE A 448 -25.02 19.75 -1.83
N LEU A 449 -23.82 19.15 -1.66
CA LEU A 449 -23.71 17.80 -1.11
C LEU A 449 -24.16 17.75 0.36
N GLU A 450 -24.12 18.87 1.09
CA GLU A 450 -24.59 18.92 2.49
C GLU A 450 -26.08 18.57 2.61
N ASP A 451 -26.89 18.97 1.64
CA ASP A 451 -28.33 18.65 1.57
C ASP A 451 -28.59 17.18 1.22
N PHE A 452 -27.58 16.46 0.72
CA PHE A 452 -27.68 15.08 0.22
C PHE A 452 -26.71 14.12 0.93
N GLY A 453 -26.36 14.41 2.18
CA GLY A 453 -25.60 13.51 3.05
C GLY A 453 -24.08 13.50 2.83
N GLY A 454 -23.56 14.48 2.09
CA GLY A 454 -22.14 14.83 2.03
C GLY A 454 -21.32 14.11 0.97
N ASN A 455 -21.89 13.23 0.15
CA ASN A 455 -21.17 12.59 -0.96
C ASN A 455 -22.14 11.98 -1.99
N LEU A 456 -21.62 11.63 -3.18
CA LEU A 456 -22.40 11.03 -4.26
C LEU A 456 -22.96 9.65 -3.90
N TYR A 457 -22.27 8.87 -3.07
CA TYR A 457 -22.82 7.60 -2.57
C TYR A 457 -24.17 7.82 -1.88
N THR A 458 -24.24 8.78 -0.96
CA THR A 458 -25.46 9.09 -0.22
C THR A 458 -26.50 9.76 -1.12
N LEU A 459 -26.06 10.65 -2.02
CA LEU A 459 -26.93 11.25 -3.04
C LEU A 459 -27.66 10.18 -3.86
N PHE A 460 -26.95 9.20 -4.41
CA PHE A 460 -27.57 8.17 -5.24
C PHE A 460 -28.29 7.11 -4.42
N LYS A 461 -27.78 6.73 -3.26
CA LYS A 461 -28.39 5.67 -2.46
C LYS A 461 -29.69 6.11 -1.79
N ASP A 462 -29.69 7.30 -1.18
CA ASP A 462 -30.75 7.72 -0.25
C ASP A 462 -31.70 8.75 -0.87
N HIS A 463 -31.28 9.48 -1.91
CA HIS A 463 -32.08 10.56 -2.51
C HIS A 463 -32.46 10.32 -3.98
N PHE A 464 -31.54 9.80 -4.80
CA PHE A 464 -31.76 9.60 -6.23
C PHE A 464 -31.28 8.21 -6.71
N PRO A 465 -32.00 7.13 -6.35
CA PRO A 465 -31.66 5.78 -6.78
C PRO A 465 -31.54 5.64 -8.30
N ILE A 466 -30.50 4.92 -8.71
CA ILE A 466 -30.23 4.62 -10.12
C ILE A 466 -30.90 3.30 -10.48
N GLY A 467 -31.70 3.33 -11.53
CA GLY A 467 -32.26 2.12 -12.12
C GLY A 467 -33.28 2.42 -13.21
N HIS A 468 -33.43 1.48 -14.14
CA HIS A 468 -34.43 1.55 -15.20
C HIS A 468 -35.86 1.56 -14.63
N ASN A 469 -36.73 2.37 -15.22
CA ASN A 469 -38.16 2.49 -14.87
C ASN A 469 -38.43 2.95 -13.43
N LEU A 470 -37.52 3.74 -12.86
CA LEU A 470 -37.71 4.41 -11.57
C LEU A 470 -38.29 5.84 -11.71
N GLY A 471 -38.43 6.35 -12.93
CA GLY A 471 -38.90 7.69 -13.21
C GLY A 471 -38.88 8.04 -14.70
N THR A 472 -39.17 9.30 -15.00
CA THR A 472 -39.29 9.85 -16.36
C THR A 472 -38.47 11.12 -16.53
N PHE A 473 -38.03 11.39 -17.77
CA PHE A 473 -37.20 12.56 -18.08
C PHE A 473 -37.90 13.91 -17.87
N THR A 474 -39.23 13.91 -17.75
CA THR A 474 -40.04 15.13 -17.62
C THR A 474 -40.32 15.55 -16.18
N HIS A 475 -40.20 14.65 -15.21
CA HIS A 475 -40.61 14.91 -13.83
C HIS A 475 -39.60 14.47 -12.78
N ASP A 476 -38.79 13.45 -13.07
CA ASP A 476 -38.03 12.74 -12.04
C ASP A 476 -36.51 12.95 -12.17
N ASN A 477 -36.03 13.83 -13.06
CA ASN A 477 -34.61 14.14 -13.11
C ASN A 477 -34.13 14.72 -11.76
N GLY A 478 -32.93 14.31 -11.35
CA GLY A 478 -32.28 14.85 -10.16
C GLY A 478 -31.69 16.24 -10.39
N PRO A 479 -30.98 16.77 -9.37
CA PRO A 479 -30.62 18.18 -9.32
C PRO A 479 -29.55 18.52 -10.37
N ALA A 480 -29.75 19.66 -11.04
CA ALA A 480 -28.75 20.30 -11.89
C ALA A 480 -28.06 21.41 -11.09
N ILE A 481 -26.77 21.23 -10.79
CA ILE A 481 -26.00 22.12 -9.94
C ILE A 481 -25.14 23.06 -10.80
N PRO A 482 -25.21 24.39 -10.62
CA PRO A 482 -24.35 25.33 -11.34
C PRO A 482 -22.86 25.07 -11.09
N ILE A 483 -22.04 25.24 -12.12
CA ILE A 483 -20.58 25.06 -12.04
C ILE A 483 -19.81 26.35 -12.27
N VAL A 484 -18.60 26.38 -11.74
CA VAL A 484 -17.57 27.39 -12.01
C VAL A 484 -16.45 26.71 -12.80
N TYR A 485 -16.09 27.27 -13.95
CA TYR A 485 -15.00 26.76 -14.78
C TYR A 485 -13.64 27.23 -14.25
N GLU A 486 -12.71 26.29 -14.13
CA GLU A 486 -11.29 26.55 -13.92
C GLU A 486 -10.54 26.49 -15.27
N VAL A 487 -10.98 25.60 -16.17
CA VAL A 487 -10.56 25.51 -17.58
C VAL A 487 -11.79 25.20 -18.42
N GLY A 488 -11.98 25.93 -19.53
CA GLY A 488 -13.15 25.83 -20.40
C GLY A 488 -14.20 26.90 -20.12
N ASN A 489 -15.34 26.80 -20.79
CA ASN A 489 -16.51 27.66 -20.64
C ASN A 489 -17.73 26.99 -21.30
N ASN A 490 -18.91 27.63 -21.20
CA ASN A 490 -20.15 27.13 -21.79
C ASN A 490 -20.04 26.84 -23.29
N SER A 491 -19.44 27.75 -24.07
CA SER A 491 -19.29 27.58 -25.53
C SER A 491 -18.38 26.41 -25.87
N PHE A 492 -17.35 26.17 -25.06
CA PHE A 492 -16.49 25.00 -25.24
C PHE A 492 -17.23 23.71 -24.89
N VAL A 493 -18.00 23.66 -23.80
CA VAL A 493 -18.85 22.51 -23.49
C VAL A 493 -19.86 22.24 -24.61
N GLU A 494 -20.51 23.28 -25.13
CA GLU A 494 -21.44 23.18 -26.26
C GLU A 494 -20.75 22.57 -27.49
N SER A 495 -19.50 22.95 -27.78
CA SER A 495 -18.72 22.36 -28.89
C SER A 495 -18.36 20.89 -28.73
N LEU A 496 -18.48 20.34 -27.51
CA LEU A 496 -18.27 18.92 -27.21
C LEU A 496 -19.56 18.10 -27.32
N LEU A 497 -20.72 18.75 -27.38
CA LEU A 497 -22.01 18.08 -27.47
C LEU A 497 -22.30 17.57 -28.90
N PRO A 498 -23.07 16.49 -29.04
CA PRO A 498 -23.56 16.06 -30.34
C PRO A 498 -24.40 17.15 -31.05
N PRO A 499 -24.27 17.33 -32.37
CA PRO A 499 -25.01 18.34 -33.11
C PRO A 499 -26.54 18.30 -32.93
N GLU A 500 -27.15 17.12 -32.83
CA GLU A 500 -28.60 16.97 -32.64
C GLU A 500 -29.06 17.44 -31.25
N VAL A 501 -28.24 17.26 -30.21
CA VAL A 501 -28.54 17.77 -28.86
C VAL A 501 -28.58 19.30 -28.86
N ILE A 502 -27.65 19.92 -29.59
CA ILE A 502 -27.56 21.38 -29.72
C ILE A 502 -28.75 21.92 -30.54
N SER A 503 -29.03 21.31 -31.70
CA SER A 503 -30.09 21.76 -32.61
C SER A 503 -31.48 21.69 -31.96
N ARG A 504 -31.67 20.71 -31.06
CA ARG A 504 -32.91 20.48 -30.31
C ARG A 504 -32.93 21.18 -28.95
N GLN A 505 -31.85 21.85 -28.56
CA GLN A 505 -31.71 22.56 -27.28
C GLN A 505 -31.96 21.66 -26.06
N GLU A 506 -31.51 20.40 -26.14
CA GLU A 506 -31.75 19.39 -25.10
C GLU A 506 -30.79 19.49 -23.90
N ALA A 507 -29.76 20.31 -24.02
CA ALA A 507 -28.75 20.51 -22.97
C ALA A 507 -28.38 21.99 -22.82
N VAL A 508 -28.30 22.45 -21.58
CA VAL A 508 -27.87 23.81 -21.22
C VAL A 508 -26.51 23.73 -20.52
N PRO A 509 -25.42 24.22 -21.14
CA PRO A 509 -24.10 24.22 -20.50
C PRO A 509 -24.03 25.07 -19.23
N GLY A 510 -23.08 24.74 -18.35
CA GLY A 510 -22.82 25.49 -17.11
C GLY A 510 -23.36 24.83 -15.85
N PHE A 511 -23.64 23.52 -15.91
CA PHE A 511 -24.13 22.74 -14.78
C PHE A 511 -23.44 21.36 -14.71
N VAL A 512 -23.65 20.64 -13.61
CA VAL A 512 -23.52 19.19 -13.56
C VAL A 512 -24.81 18.65 -13.00
N GLN A 513 -25.42 17.68 -13.69
CA GLN A 513 -26.69 17.11 -13.28
C GLN A 513 -26.54 15.65 -12.87
N PHE A 514 -27.29 15.24 -11.85
CA PHE A 514 -27.27 13.90 -11.30
C PHE A 514 -28.61 13.20 -11.52
N ARG A 515 -28.58 11.92 -11.87
CA ARG A 515 -29.73 11.03 -12.11
C ARG A 515 -30.71 11.60 -13.14
N VAL A 516 -30.51 11.28 -14.41
CA VAL A 516 -31.34 11.75 -15.54
C VAL A 516 -31.94 10.58 -16.29
N PHE A 517 -33.22 10.66 -16.62
CA PHE A 517 -33.89 9.64 -17.43
C PHE A 517 -33.94 10.03 -18.91
N ASN A 518 -34.04 9.04 -19.79
CA ASN A 518 -34.35 9.25 -21.20
C ASN A 518 -35.83 8.93 -21.53
N HIS A 519 -36.19 8.96 -22.82
CA HIS A 519 -37.53 8.64 -23.32
C HIS A 519 -38.02 7.24 -22.87
N GLU A 520 -37.14 6.25 -22.87
CA GLU A 520 -37.42 4.85 -22.54
C GLU A 520 -37.28 4.54 -21.04
N THR A 521 -37.13 5.56 -20.20
CA THR A 521 -36.93 5.43 -18.74
C THR A 521 -35.64 4.73 -18.32
N ALA A 522 -34.65 4.64 -19.22
CA ALA A 522 -33.29 4.32 -18.85
C ALA A 522 -32.71 5.46 -18.02
N CYS A 523 -31.94 5.11 -16.98
CA CYS A 523 -31.41 6.07 -16.02
C CYS A 523 -29.91 6.25 -16.21
N HIS A 524 -29.48 7.49 -16.44
CA HIS A 524 -28.08 7.89 -16.49
C HIS A 524 -27.65 8.52 -15.16
N ALA A 525 -26.41 8.26 -14.74
CA ALA A 525 -25.95 8.70 -13.42
C ALA A 525 -25.60 10.19 -13.38
N VAL A 526 -24.82 10.66 -14.35
CA VAL A 526 -24.28 12.04 -14.36
C VAL A 526 -24.31 12.62 -15.76
N CYS A 527 -24.75 13.87 -15.89
CA CYS A 527 -24.61 14.67 -17.11
C CYS A 527 -23.51 15.73 -16.89
N PRO A 528 -22.28 15.49 -17.34
CA PRO A 528 -21.14 16.35 -17.06
C PRO A 528 -21.18 17.62 -17.92
N GLY A 529 -21.18 18.79 -17.27
CA GLY A 529 -21.06 20.09 -17.93
C GLY A 529 -22.39 20.72 -18.38
N VAL A 530 -23.51 20.01 -18.26
CA VAL A 530 -24.83 20.47 -18.70
C VAL A 530 -25.95 20.20 -17.69
N ASN A 531 -27.00 21.00 -17.78
CA ASN A 531 -28.35 20.67 -17.31
C ASN A 531 -29.10 20.09 -18.52
N PHE A 532 -29.40 18.80 -18.47
CA PHE A 532 -30.08 18.08 -19.53
C PHE A 532 -31.60 18.19 -19.33
N VAL A 533 -32.27 18.73 -20.34
CA VAL A 533 -33.71 19.04 -20.33
C VAL A 533 -34.48 18.30 -21.43
N GLY A 534 -33.77 17.63 -22.34
CA GLY A 534 -34.35 16.80 -23.39
C GLY A 534 -34.65 15.36 -22.95
N GLY A 535 -35.05 14.54 -23.94
CA GLY A 535 -35.37 13.13 -23.74
C GLY A 535 -34.26 12.16 -24.15
N ASN A 536 -33.19 12.61 -24.81
CA ASN A 536 -32.15 11.74 -25.39
C ASN A 536 -30.82 11.82 -24.61
N SER A 537 -30.92 11.59 -23.30
CA SER A 537 -29.80 11.82 -22.35
C SER A 537 -28.61 10.87 -22.55
N GLU A 538 -28.83 9.71 -23.18
CA GLU A 538 -27.83 8.68 -23.51
C GLU A 538 -26.69 9.16 -24.44
N HIS A 539 -26.85 10.30 -25.09
CA HIS A 539 -25.82 10.87 -25.97
C HIS A 539 -24.88 11.83 -25.24
N VAL A 540 -25.19 12.20 -23.98
CA VAL A 540 -24.45 13.21 -23.22
C VAL A 540 -24.07 12.73 -21.84
N CYS A 541 -24.99 12.08 -21.14
CA CYS A 541 -24.81 11.62 -19.78
C CYS A 541 -24.03 10.29 -19.76
N ILE A 542 -23.48 9.94 -18.60
CA ILE A 542 -22.60 8.79 -18.38
C ILE A 542 -23.04 7.97 -17.16
N GLY A 543 -22.61 6.71 -17.14
CA GLY A 543 -23.03 5.70 -16.18
C GLY A 543 -24.55 5.51 -16.18
N GLY A 544 -25.04 4.55 -15.39
CA GLY A 544 -26.47 4.38 -15.29
C GLY A 544 -26.92 3.09 -14.62
N GLY A 545 -28.17 2.72 -14.92
CA GLY A 545 -28.76 1.45 -14.51
C GLY A 545 -28.19 0.28 -15.30
N GLY A 546 -28.97 -0.79 -15.40
CA GLY A 546 -28.59 -1.99 -16.16
C GLY A 546 -29.48 -2.31 -17.34
N TYR A 547 -30.38 -1.39 -17.73
CA TYR A 547 -31.27 -1.60 -18.87
C TYR A 547 -31.60 -0.33 -19.67
N TRP A 548 -31.35 -0.40 -20.99
CA TRP A 548 -31.72 0.58 -22.02
C TRP A 548 -32.53 -0.12 -23.12
N ALA A 549 -33.75 0.35 -23.37
CA ALA A 549 -34.66 -0.33 -24.29
C ALA A 549 -34.38 -0.02 -25.77
N GLU A 550 -34.04 1.24 -26.09
CA GLU A 550 -33.82 1.65 -27.47
C GLU A 550 -32.50 1.11 -28.03
N GLY A 551 -32.57 0.60 -29.26
CA GLY A 551 -31.40 0.08 -29.96
C GLY A 551 -30.69 -1.07 -29.24
N ASN A 552 -31.35 -1.77 -28.30
CA ASN A 552 -30.77 -2.76 -27.40
C ASN A 552 -29.79 -3.73 -28.11
N PRO A 553 -28.50 -3.80 -27.69
CA PRO A 553 -27.90 -3.20 -26.50
C PRO A 553 -27.11 -1.89 -26.74
N ARG A 554 -27.27 -1.21 -27.88
CA ARG A 554 -26.36 -0.14 -28.35
C ARG A 554 -26.18 1.07 -27.42
N GLN A 555 -27.09 1.30 -26.48
CA GLN A 555 -27.01 2.39 -25.49
C GLN A 555 -26.44 1.96 -24.14
N CYS A 556 -26.23 0.66 -23.93
CA CYS A 556 -25.75 0.15 -22.64
C CYS A 556 -24.23 0.24 -22.59
N GLY A 557 -23.70 0.92 -21.57
CA GLY A 557 -22.28 1.05 -21.30
C GLY A 557 -22.01 2.28 -20.45
N ASP A 558 -20.77 2.47 -20.00
CA ASP A 558 -20.41 3.58 -19.13
C ASP A 558 -20.54 4.93 -19.85
N TYR A 559 -20.24 4.97 -21.15
CA TYR A 559 -20.44 6.17 -21.99
C TYR A 559 -21.72 6.11 -22.84
N ALA A 560 -22.62 5.17 -22.50
CA ALA A 560 -23.92 4.96 -23.10
C ALA A 560 -23.88 4.92 -24.65
N SER A 561 -24.59 5.82 -25.34
CA SER A 561 -24.60 5.92 -26.80
C SER A 561 -24.01 7.22 -27.31
N LYS A 562 -22.89 7.65 -26.73
CA LYS A 562 -22.03 8.70 -27.33
C LYS A 562 -21.50 8.33 -28.71
N ASP A 563 -21.64 7.09 -29.16
CA ASP A 563 -21.26 6.56 -30.48
C ASP A 563 -22.46 6.23 -31.40
N TRP A 564 -23.67 6.69 -31.10
CA TRP A 564 -24.91 6.29 -31.80
C TRP A 564 -24.84 6.32 -33.33
N ASP A 565 -24.38 7.44 -33.89
CA ASP A 565 -24.18 7.67 -35.33
C ASP A 565 -22.73 7.42 -35.77
N GLY A 566 -21.97 6.66 -34.98
CA GLY A 566 -20.58 6.29 -35.24
C GLY A 566 -19.62 6.81 -34.18
N TYR A 567 -18.57 6.03 -33.91
CA TYR A 567 -17.57 6.32 -32.90
C TYR A 567 -16.77 7.61 -33.19
N GLY A 568 -16.83 8.57 -32.26
CA GLY A 568 -15.96 9.75 -32.22
C GLY A 568 -16.06 10.71 -33.41
N ASN A 569 -17.07 10.59 -34.26
CA ASN A 569 -17.18 11.36 -35.50
C ASN A 569 -17.79 12.76 -35.32
N GLY A 570 -18.40 13.05 -34.16
CA GLY A 570 -19.04 14.34 -33.87
C GLY A 570 -20.20 14.68 -34.80
N TYR A 571 -20.91 13.67 -35.31
CA TYR A 571 -22.03 13.81 -36.24
C TYR A 571 -23.33 13.26 -35.66
N GLY A 572 -24.47 13.88 -35.98
CA GLY A 572 -25.79 13.44 -35.51
C GLY A 572 -25.89 13.45 -33.99
N TRP A 573 -26.13 12.28 -33.42
CA TRP A 573 -26.19 12.02 -31.98
C TRP A 573 -24.86 11.55 -31.36
N SER A 574 -23.80 11.42 -32.17
CA SER A 574 -22.49 11.03 -31.67
C SER A 574 -21.66 12.19 -31.15
N SER A 575 -20.98 11.94 -30.04
CA SER A 575 -19.92 12.82 -29.53
C SER A 575 -18.65 12.72 -30.39
N ASN A 576 -17.79 13.73 -30.29
CA ASN A 576 -16.49 13.71 -30.96
C ASN A 576 -15.48 12.81 -30.22
N ARG A 577 -14.37 12.48 -30.88
CA ARG A 577 -13.33 11.59 -30.37
C ARG A 577 -12.68 12.08 -29.07
N LEU A 578 -12.56 13.39 -28.87
CA LEU A 578 -12.00 13.93 -27.63
C LEU A 578 -12.86 13.56 -26.43
N VAL A 579 -14.19 13.59 -26.56
CA VAL A 579 -15.12 13.19 -25.50
C VAL A 579 -15.08 11.69 -25.27
N THR A 580 -15.08 10.86 -26.33
CA THR A 580 -15.15 9.40 -26.20
C THR A 580 -13.83 8.76 -25.78
N GLU A 581 -12.68 9.43 -25.98
CA GLU A 581 -11.34 8.93 -25.61
C GLU A 581 -10.75 9.69 -24.41
N SER A 582 -11.63 10.11 -23.50
CA SER A 582 -11.26 10.75 -22.26
C SER A 582 -11.97 10.09 -21.10
N VAL A 583 -11.38 10.22 -19.91
CA VAL A 583 -11.96 9.83 -18.64
C VAL A 583 -12.54 11.05 -17.93
N ILE A 584 -13.60 10.84 -17.15
CA ILE A 584 -14.17 11.86 -16.27
C ILE A 584 -13.79 11.54 -14.83
N MET A 585 -12.94 12.37 -14.23
CA MET A 585 -12.48 12.25 -12.85
C MET A 585 -13.33 13.08 -11.90
N PHE A 586 -13.70 12.51 -10.76
CA PHE A 586 -14.53 13.14 -9.74
C PHE A 586 -13.73 13.40 -8.47
N PHE A 587 -13.81 14.64 -7.99
CA PHE A 587 -13.13 15.09 -6.78
C PHE A 587 -14.11 15.66 -5.77
N TYR A 588 -13.85 15.41 -4.49
CA TYR A 588 -14.58 15.99 -3.36
C TYR A 588 -13.78 17.04 -2.63
N ARG A 589 -14.47 18.02 -2.05
CA ARG A 589 -13.90 18.92 -1.05
C ARG A 589 -14.89 19.23 0.05
#